data_AF-A0A534SUC9-F1
#
_entry.id   AF-A0A534SUC9-F1
#
_cell.length_a   1.000
_cell.length_b   1.000
_cell.length_c   1.000
_cell.angle_alpha   90.00
_cell.angle_beta   90.00
_cell.angle_gamma   90.00
#
_symmetry.space_group_name_H-M   'P 1'
#
loop_
_entity.id
_entity.type
_entity.pdbx_description
1 polymer ?
#
loop_
_entity_poly.entity_id
_entity_poly.type
_entity_poly.pdbx_seq_one_letter_code
_entity_poly.pdbx_strand_id
1 'polypeptide(L)'
;MVITPESRGPDGFYDSYAGADVFEVWADVARRYRLDPDWTVITGYSMGGLGTFKLAEQFPDLFAKAQPTVGFSGDDNLVASLRNIPFLMWNSLVDELVPPTDYIPTAEKFDSLGYRYELDVFTPSEHLTLAINDQFAPAAAFLDLVKVNRNPAHVTYVVDPTLDYPALGFVADHAYWLSGIKLRSATPPVTGGHAQGSIDALSYGFGTGDPTPSDTQFGTGTLTGGNLPTPLVFTRQFRTWGPVPSIPRLRRIDLAARNITAVTINVRRANVGCGVDLHVDTDGPMTIELAGCGRTIAAGGGA
;
A
#
# COMPACT_ATOMS: atom_id res chain seq x y z
N MET A 1 16.45 11.68 -7.56
CA MET A 1 17.37 11.33 -6.46
C MET A 1 17.01 9.93 -5.99
N VAL A 2 17.98 9.11 -5.63
CA VAL A 2 17.78 7.76 -5.07
C VAL A 2 18.35 7.76 -3.65
N ILE A 3 17.61 7.15 -2.71
CA ILE A 3 18.00 7.04 -1.30
C ILE A 3 17.99 5.54 -0.96
N THR A 4 19.10 5.03 -0.46
CA THR A 4 19.26 3.62 -0.04
C THR A 4 19.64 3.58 1.44
N PRO A 5 18.67 3.52 2.36
CA PRO A 5 18.96 3.50 3.79
C PRO A 5 19.70 2.23 4.21
N GLU A 6 20.72 2.38 5.06
CA GLU A 6 21.24 1.29 5.88
C GLU A 6 20.50 1.33 7.22
N SER A 7 19.50 0.48 7.37
CA SER A 7 18.67 0.41 8.57
C SER A 7 19.44 -0.21 9.76
N ARG A 8 19.16 0.27 10.99
CA ARG A 8 19.78 -0.20 12.23
C ARG A 8 19.34 -1.63 12.56
N GLY A 9 20.33 -2.43 12.97
CA GLY A 9 20.18 -3.83 13.34
C GLY A 9 20.37 -4.75 12.12
N PRO A 10 21.09 -5.89 12.26
CA PRO A 10 21.12 -6.87 11.19
C PRO A 10 19.72 -7.45 11.02
N ASP A 11 19.25 -7.56 9.78
CA ASP A 11 18.05 -8.30 9.41
C ASP A 11 16.77 -7.87 10.15
N GLY A 12 16.57 -6.56 10.32
CA GLY A 12 15.40 -6.02 11.04
C GLY A 12 14.08 -6.06 10.27
N PHE A 13 14.06 -6.54 9.01
CA PHE A 13 12.87 -6.62 8.16
C PHE A 13 12.01 -5.34 8.11
N TYR A 14 12.67 -4.17 8.18
CA TYR A 14 12.02 -2.85 8.23
C TYR A 14 11.02 -2.69 9.37
N ASP A 15 11.21 -3.44 10.44
CA ASP A 15 10.41 -3.38 11.65
C ASP A 15 11.12 -2.57 12.74
N SER A 16 10.35 -1.96 13.64
CA SER A 16 10.89 -1.14 14.74
C SER A 16 11.90 -0.09 14.26
N TYR A 17 13.09 -0.03 14.87
CA TYR A 17 14.19 0.87 14.48
C TYR A 17 14.53 0.77 12.99
N ALA A 18 14.52 -0.42 12.41
CA ALA A 18 14.87 -0.61 10.99
C ALA A 18 13.85 0.06 10.05
N GLY A 19 12.57 0.06 10.43
CA GLY A 19 11.52 0.79 9.73
C GLY A 19 11.61 2.30 9.94
N ALA A 20 11.82 2.72 11.20
CA ALA A 20 12.00 4.14 11.54
C ALA A 20 13.16 4.79 10.78
N ASP A 21 14.26 4.06 10.56
CA ASP A 21 15.42 4.56 9.83
C ASP A 21 15.14 5.00 8.40
N VAL A 22 14.21 4.34 7.72
CA VAL A 22 13.82 4.75 6.37
C VAL A 22 13.30 6.19 6.38
N PHE A 23 12.46 6.51 7.37
CA PHE A 23 11.92 7.86 7.53
C PHE A 23 12.90 8.85 8.15
N GLU A 24 13.79 8.42 9.06
CA GLU A 24 14.85 9.27 9.60
C GLU A 24 15.83 9.70 8.50
N VAL A 25 16.27 8.76 7.66
CA VAL A 25 17.13 9.02 6.49
C VAL A 25 16.41 9.92 5.49
N TRP A 26 15.14 9.62 5.17
CA TRP A 26 14.35 10.48 4.29
C TRP A 26 14.26 11.90 4.85
N ALA A 27 13.92 12.07 6.14
CA ALA A 27 13.85 13.37 6.77
C ALA A 27 15.20 14.12 6.74
N ASP A 28 16.32 13.42 6.90
CA ASP A 28 17.66 14.00 6.78
C ASP A 28 17.99 14.48 5.37
N VAL A 29 17.64 13.68 4.35
CA VAL A 29 17.76 14.07 2.94
C VAL A 29 16.86 15.27 2.63
N ALA A 30 15.62 15.27 3.09
CA ALA A 30 14.66 16.37 2.89
C ALA A 30 15.11 17.69 3.53
N ARG A 31 15.88 17.63 4.62
CA ARG A 31 16.49 18.80 5.26
C ARG A 31 17.65 19.40 4.46
N ARG A 32 18.34 18.57 3.66
CA ARG A 32 19.57 18.96 2.93
C ARG A 32 19.33 19.26 1.46
N TYR A 33 18.28 18.67 0.89
CA TYR A 33 17.95 18.78 -0.53
C TYR A 33 16.49 19.17 -0.71
N ARG A 34 16.21 20.00 -1.72
CA ARG A 34 14.83 20.33 -2.08
C ARG A 34 14.18 19.11 -2.75
N LEU A 35 13.30 18.45 -2.02
CA LEU A 35 12.45 17.37 -2.51
C LEU A 35 11.10 17.92 -2.97
N ASP A 36 10.56 17.35 -4.05
CA ASP A 36 9.12 17.43 -4.34
C ASP A 36 8.49 16.12 -3.86
N PRO A 37 7.76 16.13 -2.72
CA PRO A 37 7.21 14.91 -2.10
C PRO A 37 6.13 14.26 -2.95
N ASP A 38 5.62 14.93 -3.99
CA ASP A 38 4.70 14.30 -4.94
C ASP A 38 5.41 13.27 -5.82
N TRP A 39 6.74 13.28 -5.92
CA TRP A 39 7.50 12.31 -6.73
C TRP A 39 8.21 11.31 -5.83
N THR A 40 7.46 10.35 -5.31
CA THR A 40 8.00 9.30 -4.46
C THR A 40 7.53 7.93 -4.95
N VAL A 41 8.49 7.02 -5.11
CA VAL A 41 8.30 5.61 -5.43
C VAL A 41 9.18 4.77 -4.51
N ILE A 42 8.86 3.49 -4.35
CA ILE A 42 9.58 2.57 -3.47
C ILE A 42 9.92 1.26 -4.19
N THR A 43 11.09 0.72 -3.89
CA THR A 43 11.58 -0.57 -4.40
C THR A 43 12.58 -1.16 -3.43
N GLY A 44 12.79 -2.46 -3.53
CA GLY A 44 13.81 -3.18 -2.77
C GLY A 44 13.91 -4.64 -3.22
N TYR A 45 15.00 -5.28 -2.80
CA TYR A 45 15.33 -6.65 -3.16
C TYR A 45 15.31 -7.55 -1.91
N SER A 46 14.71 -8.74 -1.99
CA SER A 46 14.65 -9.71 -0.89
C SER A 46 14.01 -9.10 0.36
N MET A 47 14.73 -8.98 1.49
CA MET A 47 14.28 -8.23 2.66
C MET A 47 13.77 -6.82 2.30
N GLY A 48 14.39 -6.14 1.33
CA GLY A 48 13.92 -4.86 0.79
C GLY A 48 12.62 -4.95 -0.01
N GLY A 49 12.35 -6.10 -0.64
CA GLY A 49 11.07 -6.40 -1.27
C GLY A 49 9.95 -6.55 -0.24
N LEU A 50 10.21 -7.24 0.87
CA LEU A 50 9.29 -7.29 2.02
C LEU A 50 9.07 -5.89 2.63
N GLY A 51 10.15 -5.11 2.78
CA GLY A 51 10.08 -3.72 3.24
C GLY A 51 9.29 -2.80 2.32
N THR A 52 9.36 -3.04 1.00
CA THR A 52 8.56 -2.32 0.00
C THR A 52 7.07 -2.55 0.23
N PHE A 53 6.65 -3.79 0.51
CA PHE A 53 5.28 -4.09 0.90
C PHE A 53 4.91 -3.42 2.23
N LYS A 54 5.64 -3.74 3.31
CA LYS A 54 5.35 -3.25 4.66
C LYS A 54 5.18 -1.73 4.71
N LEU A 55 6.10 -0.97 4.12
CA LEU A 55 6.05 0.50 4.16
C LEU A 55 4.93 1.06 3.29
N ALA A 56 4.65 0.47 2.13
CA ALA A 56 3.54 0.91 1.27
C ALA A 56 2.18 0.56 1.89
N GLU A 57 2.08 -0.56 2.62
CA GLU A 57 0.87 -0.98 3.31
C GLU A 57 0.57 -0.10 4.53
N GLN A 58 1.60 0.24 5.31
CA GLN A 58 1.47 1.08 6.51
C GLN A 58 1.31 2.56 6.15
N PHE A 59 1.98 3.05 5.10
CA PHE A 59 1.99 4.47 4.71
C PHE A 59 1.61 4.65 3.22
N PRO A 60 0.40 4.23 2.81
CA PRO A 60 0.03 4.14 1.40
C PRO A 60 -0.07 5.49 0.71
N ASP A 61 -0.22 6.58 1.45
CA ASP A 61 -0.32 7.91 0.89
C ASP A 61 1.05 8.52 0.56
N LEU A 62 2.16 7.83 0.80
CA LEU A 62 3.51 8.30 0.52
C LEU A 62 4.04 7.94 -0.88
N PHE A 63 3.54 6.87 -1.52
CA PHE A 63 4.15 6.29 -2.72
C PHE A 63 3.20 6.31 -3.92
N ALA A 64 3.76 6.57 -5.11
CA ALA A 64 3.01 6.59 -6.35
C ALA A 64 2.93 5.21 -7.01
N LYS A 65 4.01 4.42 -6.89
CA LYS A 65 4.19 3.06 -7.41
C LYS A 65 5.19 2.31 -6.54
N ALA A 66 5.13 0.99 -6.57
CA ALA A 66 6.04 0.13 -5.84
C ALA A 66 6.56 -1.03 -6.72
N GLN A 67 7.82 -1.38 -6.57
CA GLN A 67 8.45 -2.48 -7.30
C GLN A 67 9.27 -3.36 -6.35
N PRO A 68 8.66 -4.36 -5.71
CA PRO A 68 9.39 -5.36 -4.92
C PRO A 68 10.04 -6.41 -5.84
N THR A 69 11.30 -6.75 -5.58
CA THR A 69 12.00 -7.87 -6.21
C THR A 69 12.27 -8.97 -5.18
N VAL A 70 11.90 -10.21 -5.49
CA VAL A 70 11.93 -11.40 -4.62
C VAL A 70 11.42 -11.10 -3.22
N GLY A 71 10.24 -10.48 -3.15
CA GLY A 71 9.54 -10.15 -1.91
C GLY A 71 8.05 -10.43 -2.00
N PHE A 72 7.34 -10.22 -0.89
CA PHE A 72 5.91 -10.51 -0.69
C PHE A 72 5.36 -9.70 0.49
N SER A 73 4.04 -9.69 0.66
CA SER A 73 3.41 -9.08 1.84
C SER A 73 3.54 -10.01 3.04
N GLY A 74 3.95 -9.47 4.20
CA GLY A 74 4.02 -10.26 5.44
C GLY A 74 2.65 -10.60 6.03
N ASP A 75 1.60 -9.89 5.61
CA ASP A 75 0.20 -10.16 5.96
C ASP A 75 -0.70 -9.69 4.82
N ASP A 76 -1.24 -10.62 4.04
CA ASP A 76 -2.08 -10.32 2.88
C ASP A 76 -3.35 -9.52 3.23
N ASN A 77 -3.78 -9.44 4.50
CA ASN A 77 -4.87 -8.52 4.86
C ASN A 77 -4.49 -7.06 4.60
N LEU A 78 -3.23 -6.70 4.78
CA LEU A 78 -2.71 -5.34 4.62
C LEU A 78 -2.63 -4.90 3.15
N VAL A 79 -2.64 -5.84 2.20
CA VAL A 79 -2.67 -5.55 0.75
C VAL A 79 -3.89 -4.68 0.38
N ALA A 80 -4.99 -4.74 1.14
CA ALA A 80 -6.14 -3.86 0.95
C ALA A 80 -5.83 -2.36 1.08
N SER A 81 -4.76 -2.00 1.82
CA SER A 81 -4.26 -0.62 1.93
C SER A 81 -3.64 -0.10 0.62
N LEU A 82 -3.31 -0.99 -0.32
CA LEU A 82 -2.55 -0.68 -1.54
C LEU A 82 -3.41 -0.29 -2.75
N ARG A 83 -4.74 -0.11 -2.58
CA ARG A 83 -5.71 0.22 -3.65
C ARG A 83 -5.18 1.23 -4.67
N ASN A 84 -4.57 2.31 -4.18
CA ASN A 84 -4.17 3.44 -5.00
C ASN A 84 -2.72 3.37 -5.52
N ILE A 85 -1.95 2.33 -5.17
CA ILE A 85 -0.55 2.13 -5.57
C ILE A 85 -0.47 0.93 -6.54
N PRO A 86 -0.09 1.15 -7.81
CA PRO A 86 0.25 0.03 -8.71
C PRO A 86 1.54 -0.66 -8.30
N PHE A 87 1.56 -1.99 -8.34
CA PHE A 87 2.72 -2.82 -8.04
C PHE A 87 3.26 -3.55 -9.28
N LEU A 88 4.59 -3.61 -9.41
CA LEU A 88 5.31 -4.54 -10.30
C LEU A 88 6.17 -5.48 -9.45
N MET A 89 5.70 -6.69 -9.26
CA MET A 89 6.35 -7.73 -8.49
C MET A 89 7.24 -8.57 -9.41
N TRP A 90 8.52 -8.67 -9.09
CA TRP A 90 9.46 -9.55 -9.77
C TRP A 90 9.86 -10.67 -8.81
N ASN A 91 9.56 -11.93 -9.14
CA ASN A 91 9.90 -13.07 -8.29
C ASN A 91 10.57 -14.20 -9.10
N SER A 92 11.27 -15.08 -8.41
CA SER A 92 12.05 -16.18 -8.98
C SER A 92 11.34 -17.51 -8.76
N LEU A 93 11.17 -18.34 -9.81
CA LEU A 93 10.38 -19.58 -9.72
C LEU A 93 11.00 -20.63 -8.78
N VAL A 94 12.34 -20.72 -8.74
CA VAL A 94 13.07 -21.70 -7.94
C VAL A 94 13.84 -21.03 -6.80
N ASP A 95 13.33 -19.88 -6.33
CA ASP A 95 13.84 -19.15 -5.17
C ASP A 95 13.75 -20.00 -3.90
N GLU A 96 14.90 -20.21 -3.26
CA GLU A 96 15.04 -21.02 -2.06
C GLU A 96 14.73 -20.26 -0.76
N LEU A 97 14.64 -18.92 -0.80
CA LEU A 97 14.36 -18.07 0.37
C LEU A 97 12.97 -17.44 0.34
N VAL A 98 12.46 -17.13 -0.86
CA VAL A 98 11.12 -16.56 -1.09
C VAL A 98 10.40 -17.40 -2.15
N PRO A 99 10.01 -18.64 -1.80
CA PRO A 99 9.38 -19.57 -2.73
C PRO A 99 8.00 -19.09 -3.22
N PRO A 100 7.45 -19.69 -4.29
CA PRO A 100 6.11 -19.36 -4.80
C PRO A 100 5.00 -19.37 -3.75
N THR A 101 5.12 -20.19 -2.69
CA THR A 101 4.14 -20.25 -1.59
C THR A 101 4.01 -18.94 -0.81
N ASP A 102 5.00 -18.06 -0.90
CA ASP A 102 5.06 -16.83 -0.12
C ASP A 102 4.50 -15.65 -0.92
N TYR A 103 4.86 -15.54 -2.21
CA TYR A 103 4.46 -14.39 -3.04
C TYR A 103 3.20 -14.61 -3.89
N ILE A 104 2.80 -15.85 -4.18
CA ILE A 104 1.55 -16.11 -4.92
C ILE A 104 0.32 -15.63 -4.13
N PRO A 105 0.17 -15.90 -2.81
CA PRO A 105 -0.96 -15.41 -2.03
C PRO A 105 -1.12 -13.88 -2.09
N THR A 106 -0.02 -13.12 -2.03
CA THR A 106 -0.04 -11.67 -2.19
C THR A 106 -0.58 -11.24 -3.56
N ALA A 107 -0.15 -11.89 -4.64
CA ALA A 107 -0.66 -11.60 -6.00
C ALA A 107 -2.14 -11.99 -6.16
N GLU A 108 -2.55 -13.14 -5.61
CA GLU A 108 -3.96 -13.56 -5.57
C GLU A 108 -4.81 -12.58 -4.76
N LYS A 109 -4.26 -12.01 -3.69
CA LYS A 109 -4.95 -11.00 -2.89
C LYS A 109 -5.17 -9.73 -3.69
N PHE A 110 -4.15 -9.18 -4.36
CA PHE A 110 -4.34 -8.06 -5.30
C PHE A 110 -5.39 -8.38 -6.36
N ASP A 111 -5.35 -9.60 -6.92
CA ASP A 111 -6.29 -10.04 -7.95
C ASP A 111 -7.73 -10.06 -7.44
N SER A 112 -7.96 -10.65 -6.27
CA SER A 112 -9.27 -10.76 -5.64
C SER A 112 -9.88 -9.40 -5.26
N LEU A 113 -9.02 -8.44 -4.93
CA LEU A 113 -9.39 -7.06 -4.66
C LEU A 113 -9.61 -6.24 -5.95
N GLY A 114 -9.26 -6.80 -7.12
CA GLY A 114 -9.34 -6.12 -8.40
C GLY A 114 -8.34 -4.99 -8.55
N TYR A 115 -7.21 -5.02 -7.84
CA TYR A 115 -6.21 -3.94 -7.85
C TYR A 115 -5.27 -4.02 -9.05
N ARG A 116 -4.54 -2.92 -9.29
CA ARG A 116 -3.52 -2.84 -10.34
C ARG A 116 -2.22 -3.46 -9.84
N TYR A 117 -1.86 -4.61 -10.38
CA TYR A 117 -0.59 -5.28 -10.11
C TYR A 117 -0.12 -6.02 -11.35
N GLU A 118 1.18 -6.28 -11.42
CA GLU A 118 1.81 -7.19 -12.36
C GLU A 118 2.80 -8.07 -11.59
N LEU A 119 2.66 -9.39 -11.69
CA LEU A 119 3.60 -10.37 -11.17
C LEU A 119 4.34 -11.01 -12.35
N ASP A 120 5.64 -10.75 -12.44
CA ASP A 120 6.57 -11.43 -13.34
C ASP A 120 7.35 -12.50 -12.58
N VAL A 121 7.20 -13.76 -12.98
CA VAL A 121 7.90 -14.90 -12.38
C VAL A 121 8.98 -15.41 -13.34
N PHE A 122 10.23 -15.19 -12.98
CA PHE A 122 11.40 -15.52 -13.79
C PHE A 122 11.78 -16.99 -13.68
N THR A 123 12.15 -17.61 -14.81
CA THR A 123 12.53 -19.03 -14.86
C THR A 123 13.54 -19.35 -15.98
N PRO A 124 14.55 -20.20 -15.73
CA PRO A 124 15.01 -20.60 -14.40
C PRO A 124 15.63 -19.39 -13.69
N SER A 125 15.27 -19.17 -12.43
CA SER A 125 15.76 -18.06 -11.62
C SER A 125 15.68 -18.44 -10.16
N GLU A 126 16.79 -18.33 -9.43
CA GLU A 126 16.90 -18.49 -7.97
C GLU A 126 16.99 -17.13 -7.26
N HIS A 127 17.20 -17.12 -5.94
CA HIS A 127 17.10 -15.91 -5.12
C HIS A 127 18.03 -14.76 -5.54
N LEU A 128 19.22 -15.07 -6.06
CA LEU A 128 20.23 -14.09 -6.46
C LEU A 128 20.31 -13.87 -7.98
N THR A 129 19.58 -14.63 -8.78
CA THR A 129 19.70 -14.62 -10.24
C THR A 129 19.41 -13.22 -10.80
N LEU A 130 18.35 -12.56 -10.32
CA LEU A 130 17.97 -11.22 -10.77
C LEU A 130 19.00 -10.16 -10.36
N ALA A 131 19.56 -10.26 -9.15
CA ALA A 131 20.65 -9.39 -8.70
C ALA A 131 21.91 -9.55 -9.55
N ILE A 132 22.32 -10.79 -9.83
CA ILE A 132 23.49 -11.09 -10.67
C ILE A 132 23.26 -10.60 -12.11
N ASN A 133 22.04 -10.77 -12.64
CA ASN A 133 21.68 -10.33 -13.97
C ASN A 133 21.73 -8.81 -14.14
N ASP A 134 21.52 -8.04 -13.06
CA ASP A 134 21.68 -6.58 -13.00
C ASP A 134 20.99 -5.84 -14.16
N GLN A 135 19.76 -6.24 -14.48
CA GLN A 135 18.96 -5.61 -15.53
C GLN A 135 17.62 -5.13 -14.98
N PHE A 136 17.67 -4.00 -14.28
CA PHE A 136 16.51 -3.37 -13.65
C PHE A 136 15.91 -2.23 -14.47
N ALA A 137 16.39 -1.98 -15.70
CA ALA A 137 15.87 -0.89 -16.53
C ALA A 137 14.34 -0.96 -16.76
N PRO A 138 13.71 -2.13 -17.01
CA PRO A 138 12.26 -2.21 -17.13
C PRO A 138 11.52 -1.91 -15.81
N ALA A 139 12.05 -2.38 -14.68
CA ALA A 139 11.51 -2.06 -13.35
C ALA A 139 11.59 -0.55 -13.06
N ALA A 140 12.72 0.08 -13.39
CA ALA A 140 12.89 1.53 -13.28
C ALA A 140 11.93 2.30 -14.21
N ALA A 141 11.69 1.80 -15.43
CA ALA A 141 10.72 2.38 -16.36
C ALA A 141 9.28 2.21 -15.88
N PHE A 142 8.95 1.13 -15.16
CA PHE A 142 7.65 1.01 -14.51
C PHE A 142 7.48 2.07 -13.42
N LEU A 143 8.51 2.29 -12.60
CA LEU A 143 8.54 3.32 -11.55
C LEU A 143 8.58 4.76 -12.08
N ASP A 144 8.62 4.96 -13.40
CA ASP A 144 8.71 6.25 -14.08
C ASP A 144 7.68 7.28 -13.58
N LEU A 145 7.98 8.55 -13.89
CA LEU A 145 7.38 9.79 -13.41
C LEU A 145 5.84 9.76 -13.32
N VAL A 146 5.34 9.25 -12.20
CA VAL A 146 3.96 9.43 -11.74
C VAL A 146 3.97 10.10 -10.37
N LYS A 147 3.08 11.07 -10.20
CA LYS A 147 2.90 11.74 -8.91
C LYS A 147 2.05 10.92 -7.96
N VAL A 148 2.39 10.99 -6.68
CA VAL A 148 1.58 10.43 -5.58
C VAL A 148 0.20 11.08 -5.59
N ASN A 149 -0.85 10.29 -5.69
CA ASN A 149 -2.21 10.80 -5.50
C ASN A 149 -2.49 10.93 -4.01
N ARG A 150 -2.26 12.12 -3.44
CA ARG A 150 -2.47 12.38 -2.00
C ARG A 150 -3.95 12.42 -1.59
N ASN A 151 -4.88 12.54 -2.53
CA ASN A 151 -6.30 12.71 -2.26
C ASN A 151 -7.15 11.88 -3.25
N PRO A 152 -7.05 10.54 -3.21
CA PRO A 152 -7.90 9.67 -4.02
C PRO A 152 -9.36 9.77 -3.57
N ALA A 153 -10.29 9.52 -4.48
CA ALA A 153 -11.71 9.51 -4.17
C ALA A 153 -12.09 8.35 -3.24
N HIS A 154 -11.42 7.21 -3.38
CA HIS A 154 -11.64 6.02 -2.58
C HIS A 154 -10.39 5.67 -1.78
N VAL A 155 -10.53 5.61 -0.46
CA VAL A 155 -9.49 5.19 0.48
C VAL A 155 -9.91 3.88 1.12
N THR A 156 -9.00 2.91 1.11
CA THR A 156 -9.16 1.68 1.87
C THR A 156 -7.89 1.44 2.63
N TYR A 157 -8.04 1.06 3.88
CA TYR A 157 -6.93 0.93 4.79
C TYR A 157 -7.21 -0.13 5.83
N VAL A 158 -6.22 -0.97 6.07
CA VAL A 158 -6.19 -1.89 7.21
C VAL A 158 -5.14 -1.35 8.17
N VAL A 159 -5.58 -1.01 9.37
CA VAL A 159 -4.72 -0.56 10.46
C VAL A 159 -4.32 -1.76 11.31
N ASP A 160 -3.03 -1.82 11.63
CA ASP A 160 -2.45 -2.84 12.49
C ASP A 160 -1.51 -2.20 13.51
N PRO A 161 -2.02 -1.81 14.69
CA PRO A 161 -1.21 -1.17 15.72
C PRO A 161 -0.11 -2.05 16.31
N THR A 162 -0.07 -3.35 15.99
CA THR A 162 1.04 -4.23 16.42
C THR A 162 2.33 -3.93 15.65
N LEU A 163 2.22 -3.25 14.50
CA LEU A 163 3.33 -2.80 13.68
C LEU A 163 3.75 -1.34 13.97
N ASP A 164 3.16 -0.72 15.00
CA ASP A 164 3.44 0.66 15.40
C ASP A 164 4.50 0.74 16.50
N TYR A 165 5.36 1.74 16.39
CA TYR A 165 6.40 2.07 17.36
C TYR A 165 6.34 3.55 17.73
N PRO A 166 5.39 3.97 18.60
CA PRO A 166 5.19 5.39 18.95
C PRO A 166 6.43 6.07 19.53
N ALA A 167 7.26 5.34 20.28
CA ALA A 167 8.52 5.86 20.83
C ALA A 167 9.53 6.25 19.74
N LEU A 168 9.36 5.72 18.53
CA LEU A 168 10.20 6.00 17.35
C LEU A 168 9.51 6.95 16.36
N GLY A 169 8.29 7.41 16.64
CA GLY A 169 7.50 8.20 15.69
C GLY A 169 7.03 7.42 14.46
N PHE A 170 7.08 6.08 14.51
CA PHE A 170 6.62 5.20 13.44
C PHE A 170 5.22 4.72 13.79
N VAL A 171 4.19 5.42 13.33
CA VAL A 171 2.79 5.13 13.64
C VAL A 171 1.95 5.21 12.37
N ALA A 172 1.34 4.09 12.01
CA ALA A 172 0.55 3.88 10.82
C ALA A 172 -0.95 3.94 11.16
N ASP A 173 -1.41 5.10 11.62
CA ASP A 173 -2.80 5.35 12.01
C ASP A 173 -3.57 6.23 11.00
N HIS A 174 -3.03 6.36 9.78
CA HIS A 174 -3.53 7.27 8.76
C HIS A 174 -3.32 6.74 7.34
N ALA A 175 -4.22 7.17 6.46
CA ALA A 175 -4.14 6.94 5.04
C ALA A 175 -4.85 8.08 4.31
N TYR A 176 -4.12 8.82 3.49
CA TYR A 176 -4.63 9.91 2.66
C TYR A 176 -5.38 10.96 3.50
N TRP A 177 -6.70 11.10 3.33
CA TRP A 177 -7.54 12.04 4.06
C TRP A 177 -8.20 11.45 5.32
N LEU A 178 -7.84 10.22 5.71
CA LEU A 178 -8.19 9.58 6.98
C LEU A 178 -6.97 9.57 7.91
N SER A 179 -7.19 9.79 9.20
CA SER A 179 -6.14 9.81 10.23
C SER A 179 -6.68 9.51 11.62
N GLY A 180 -5.81 9.25 12.60
CA GLY A 180 -6.21 8.97 13.97
C GLY A 180 -7.11 7.73 14.06
N ILE A 181 -6.87 6.74 13.19
CA ILE A 181 -7.65 5.51 13.11
C ILE A 181 -7.28 4.65 14.32
N LYS A 182 -8.29 4.24 15.10
CA LYS A 182 -8.07 3.45 16.32
C LYS A 182 -8.94 2.20 16.34
N LEU A 183 -8.34 1.09 16.78
CA LEU A 183 -9.07 -0.15 16.99
C LEU A 183 -10.05 -0.05 18.15
N ARG A 184 -11.18 -0.75 18.02
CA ARG A 184 -12.12 -0.98 19.11
C ARG A 184 -11.63 -2.08 20.04
N SER A 185 -11.12 -3.17 19.45
CA SER A 185 -10.56 -4.32 20.13
C SER A 185 -9.15 -4.60 19.63
N ALA A 186 -8.20 -4.72 20.57
CA ALA A 186 -6.84 -5.17 20.29
C ALA A 186 -6.69 -6.70 20.43
N THR A 187 -7.81 -7.43 20.51
CA THR A 187 -7.80 -8.90 20.58
C THR A 187 -7.57 -9.49 19.19
N PRO A 188 -6.53 -10.33 19.00
CA PRO A 188 -6.31 -11.00 17.72
C PRO A 188 -7.43 -11.98 17.34
N PRO A 189 -7.62 -12.28 16.04
CA PRO A 189 -8.55 -13.30 15.57
C PRO A 189 -8.19 -14.69 16.12
N VAL A 190 -9.21 -15.53 16.33
CA VAL A 190 -9.04 -16.93 16.78
C VAL A 190 -8.27 -17.77 15.74
N THR A 191 -8.33 -17.37 14.48
CA THR A 191 -7.61 -17.97 13.35
C THR A 191 -6.10 -17.67 13.35
N GLY A 192 -5.61 -16.88 14.31
CA GLY A 192 -4.25 -16.35 14.30
C GLY A 192 -4.15 -15.02 13.54
N GLY A 193 -2.95 -14.43 13.54
CA GLY A 193 -2.67 -13.11 12.97
C GLY A 193 -2.72 -11.98 14.00
N HIS A 194 -2.69 -10.74 13.53
CA HIS A 194 -2.66 -9.55 14.37
C HIS A 194 -4.07 -9.02 14.66
N ALA A 195 -4.20 -8.20 15.70
CA ALA A 195 -5.41 -7.43 15.93
C ALA A 195 -5.45 -6.28 14.92
N GLN A 196 -6.41 -6.34 14.00
CA GLN A 196 -6.54 -5.41 12.88
C GLN A 196 -7.93 -4.79 12.82
N GLY A 197 -8.03 -3.69 12.09
CA GLY A 197 -9.29 -3.03 11.76
C GLY A 197 -9.23 -2.49 10.34
N SER A 198 -10.37 -2.47 9.67
CA SER A 198 -10.46 -2.00 8.29
C SER A 198 -11.38 -0.81 8.18
N ILE A 199 -11.04 0.09 7.26
CA ILE A 199 -11.84 1.23 6.87
C ILE A 199 -11.82 1.39 5.35
N ASP A 200 -12.98 1.56 4.75
CA ASP A 200 -13.20 1.69 3.31
C ASP A 200 -14.13 2.88 3.09
N ALA A 201 -13.66 3.90 2.39
CA ALA A 201 -14.26 5.22 2.38
C ALA A 201 -14.25 5.84 0.97
N LEU A 202 -15.44 6.04 0.41
CA LEU A 202 -15.63 6.70 -0.89
C LEU A 202 -16.18 8.10 -0.70
N SER A 203 -15.42 9.10 -1.16
CA SER A 203 -15.89 10.48 -1.24
C SER A 203 -16.51 10.79 -2.60
N TYR A 204 -17.81 11.11 -2.58
CA TYR A 204 -18.52 11.63 -3.74
C TYR A 204 -18.12 13.08 -4.06
N GLY A 205 -17.34 13.72 -3.19
CA GLY A 205 -16.84 15.08 -3.39
C GLY A 205 -15.97 15.23 -4.63
N PHE A 206 -15.34 14.15 -5.11
CA PHE A 206 -14.50 14.17 -6.30
C PHE A 206 -15.28 14.02 -7.61
N GLY A 207 -16.52 13.51 -7.57
CA GLY A 207 -17.30 13.21 -8.77
C GLY A 207 -16.73 12.06 -9.61
N THR A 208 -15.91 11.19 -9.00
CA THR A 208 -15.30 10.01 -9.64
C THR A 208 -15.62 8.76 -8.83
N GLY A 209 -16.01 7.69 -9.51
CA GLY A 209 -16.23 6.37 -8.90
C GLY A 209 -15.03 5.44 -9.09
N ASP A 210 -15.20 4.18 -8.70
CA ASP A 210 -14.17 3.15 -8.87
C ASP A 210 -14.09 2.70 -10.34
N PRO A 211 -12.88 2.64 -10.93
CA PRO A 211 -12.67 2.00 -12.20
C PRO A 211 -13.06 0.53 -12.16
N THR A 212 -13.67 0.03 -13.25
CA THR A 212 -13.86 -1.41 -13.42
C THR A 212 -12.50 -2.08 -13.62
N PRO A 213 -12.13 -3.08 -12.80
CA PRO A 213 -10.93 -3.89 -13.05
C PRO A 213 -11.06 -4.69 -14.35
N SER A 214 -9.96 -4.89 -15.06
CA SER A 214 -9.90 -5.90 -16.12
C SER A 214 -10.07 -7.30 -15.53
N ASP A 215 -10.42 -8.28 -16.36
CA ASP A 215 -10.19 -9.69 -16.02
C ASP A 215 -8.71 -9.93 -15.70
N THR A 216 -8.41 -11.03 -15.01
CA THR A 216 -7.03 -11.48 -14.80
C THR A 216 -6.40 -11.81 -16.15
N GLN A 217 -5.26 -11.18 -16.43
CA GLN A 217 -4.53 -11.36 -17.68
C GLN A 217 -3.24 -12.15 -17.43
N PHE A 218 -2.83 -12.90 -18.45
CA PHE A 218 -1.62 -13.71 -18.41
C PHE A 218 -0.74 -13.42 -19.63
N GLY A 219 0.56 -13.58 -19.48
CA GLY A 219 1.52 -13.38 -20.56
C GLY A 219 2.85 -14.03 -20.29
N THR A 220 3.79 -13.81 -21.20
CA THR A 220 5.19 -14.17 -21.04
C THR A 220 6.06 -13.05 -21.58
N GLY A 221 7.30 -12.99 -21.11
CA GLY A 221 8.27 -12.01 -21.58
C GLY A 221 9.69 -12.51 -21.43
N THR A 222 10.63 -11.65 -21.82
CA THR A 222 12.06 -11.95 -21.75
C THR A 222 12.81 -10.69 -21.36
N LEU A 223 13.67 -10.82 -20.35
CA LEU A 223 14.58 -9.79 -19.89
C LEU A 223 15.95 -9.99 -20.56
N THR A 224 16.31 -9.04 -21.42
CA THR A 224 17.54 -9.05 -22.22
C THR A 224 18.48 -7.94 -21.78
N GLY A 225 19.78 -8.10 -22.06
CA GLY A 225 20.79 -7.07 -21.81
C GLY A 225 21.35 -7.01 -20.39
N GLY A 226 21.08 -8.03 -19.57
CA GLY A 226 21.75 -8.22 -18.29
C GLY A 226 23.10 -8.96 -18.40
N ASN A 227 23.74 -9.19 -17.26
CA ASN A 227 25.06 -9.81 -17.16
C ASN A 227 25.05 -11.33 -17.42
N LEU A 228 23.90 -11.99 -17.37
CA LEU A 228 23.83 -13.43 -17.62
C LEU A 228 23.97 -13.74 -19.11
N PRO A 229 24.57 -14.90 -19.47
CA PRO A 229 24.87 -15.24 -20.86
C PRO A 229 23.62 -15.52 -21.70
N THR A 230 22.48 -15.79 -21.06
CA THR A 230 21.19 -16.05 -21.71
C THR A 230 20.13 -15.10 -21.16
N PRO A 231 19.21 -14.61 -22.00
CA PRO A 231 18.07 -13.84 -21.51
C PRO A 231 17.25 -14.63 -20.50
N LEU A 232 16.73 -13.94 -19.48
CA LEU A 232 15.81 -14.55 -18.51
C LEU A 232 14.39 -14.47 -19.05
N VAL A 233 13.69 -15.61 -19.13
CA VAL A 233 12.27 -15.62 -19.48
C VAL A 233 11.42 -15.51 -18.22
N PHE A 234 10.23 -14.93 -18.34
CA PHE A 234 9.28 -14.87 -17.24
C PHE A 234 7.85 -15.13 -17.73
N THR A 235 7.03 -15.71 -16.85
CA THR A 235 5.57 -15.68 -16.99
C THR A 235 5.03 -14.45 -16.28
N ARG A 236 3.85 -14.00 -16.70
CA ARG A 236 3.20 -12.80 -16.19
C ARG A 236 1.76 -13.07 -15.81
N GLN A 237 1.33 -12.53 -14.67
CA GLN A 237 -0.07 -12.41 -14.26
C GLN A 237 -0.34 -10.97 -13.83
N PHE A 238 -1.41 -10.35 -14.30
CA PHE A 238 -1.67 -8.94 -14.00
C PHE A 238 -3.14 -8.54 -14.09
N ARG A 239 -3.45 -7.42 -13.43
CA ARG A 239 -4.72 -6.69 -13.59
C ARG A 239 -4.47 -5.22 -13.84
N THR A 240 -5.36 -4.64 -14.63
CA THR A 240 -5.39 -3.20 -14.91
C THR A 240 -6.74 -2.62 -14.53
N TRP A 241 -6.84 -1.30 -14.51
CA TRP A 241 -8.11 -0.60 -14.36
C TRP A 241 -8.53 0.04 -15.68
N GLY A 242 -9.82 -0.01 -15.96
CA GLY A 242 -10.43 0.78 -17.02
C GLY A 242 -10.42 2.29 -16.72
N PRO A 243 -11.10 3.09 -17.55
CA PRO A 243 -11.29 4.52 -17.30
C PRO A 243 -11.99 4.77 -15.96
N VAL A 244 -11.59 5.83 -15.26
CA VAL A 244 -12.26 6.27 -14.03
C VAL A 244 -13.66 6.80 -14.38
N PRO A 245 -14.75 6.20 -13.85
CA PRO A 245 -16.09 6.66 -14.17
C PRO A 245 -16.40 7.99 -13.50
N SER A 246 -17.15 8.85 -14.20
CA SER A 246 -17.76 10.04 -13.60
C SER A 246 -19.04 9.65 -12.86
N ILE A 247 -19.18 10.12 -11.62
CA ILE A 247 -20.38 9.97 -10.82
C ILE A 247 -20.90 11.36 -10.38
N PRO A 248 -22.16 11.49 -9.95
CA PRO A 248 -22.67 12.75 -9.41
C PRO A 248 -21.80 13.23 -8.23
N ARG A 249 -21.38 14.50 -8.28
CA ARG A 249 -20.65 15.13 -7.19
C ARG A 249 -21.60 15.50 -6.07
N LEU A 250 -21.38 14.93 -4.88
CA LEU A 250 -22.22 15.13 -3.70
C LEU A 250 -21.36 15.52 -2.49
N ARG A 251 -21.97 16.18 -1.51
CA ARG A 251 -21.37 16.36 -0.18
C ARG A 251 -21.59 15.11 0.66
N ARG A 252 -21.09 13.97 0.20
CA ARG A 252 -21.34 12.66 0.79
C ARG A 252 -20.05 11.83 0.88
N ILE A 253 -19.89 11.12 1.99
CA ILE A 253 -18.91 10.05 2.13
C ILE A 253 -19.66 8.78 2.54
N ASP A 254 -19.41 7.70 1.80
CA ASP A 254 -19.79 6.35 2.21
C ASP A 254 -18.60 5.74 2.93
N LEU A 255 -18.83 5.23 4.13
CA LEU A 255 -17.80 4.73 5.03
C LEU A 255 -18.20 3.37 5.59
N ALA A 256 -17.46 2.33 5.24
CA ALA A 256 -17.52 1.04 5.91
C ALA A 256 -16.33 0.90 6.88
N ALA A 257 -16.59 0.47 8.11
CA ALA A 257 -15.55 0.27 9.12
C ALA A 257 -15.79 -1.01 9.92
N ARG A 258 -14.70 -1.75 10.21
CA ARG A 258 -14.73 -2.98 11.00
C ARG A 258 -13.65 -2.92 12.08
N ASN A 259 -14.03 -3.25 13.31
CA ASN A 259 -13.17 -3.13 14.50
C ASN A 259 -12.56 -1.71 14.70
N ILE A 260 -13.21 -0.66 14.21
CA ILE A 260 -12.76 0.74 14.39
C ILE A 260 -13.61 1.42 15.47
N THR A 261 -12.97 2.16 16.38
CA THR A 261 -13.66 2.98 17.39
C THR A 261 -13.52 4.49 17.15
N ALA A 262 -12.48 4.92 16.44
CA ALA A 262 -12.29 6.32 16.11
C ALA A 262 -11.60 6.51 14.76
N VAL A 263 -11.99 7.57 14.04
CA VAL A 263 -11.29 8.06 12.85
C VAL A 263 -11.52 9.57 12.70
N THR A 264 -10.53 10.26 12.13
CA THR A 264 -10.62 11.67 11.72
C THR A 264 -10.63 11.77 10.20
N ILE A 265 -11.61 12.48 9.65
CA ILE A 265 -11.76 12.75 8.22
C ILE A 265 -11.36 14.20 7.93
N ASN A 266 -10.37 14.39 7.07
CA ASN A 266 -10.04 15.70 6.51
C ASN A 266 -11.01 16.04 5.37
N VAL A 267 -12.13 16.68 5.70
CA VAL A 267 -13.22 16.96 4.74
C VAL A 267 -12.85 17.91 3.60
N ARG A 268 -11.78 18.71 3.77
CA ARG A 268 -11.22 19.54 2.69
C ARG A 268 -10.47 18.68 1.69
N ARG A 269 -9.58 17.80 2.18
CA ARG A 269 -8.86 16.84 1.34
C ARG A 269 -9.79 15.83 0.69
N ALA A 270 -10.85 15.41 1.39
CA ALA A 270 -11.92 14.57 0.84
C ALA A 270 -12.91 15.34 -0.05
N ASN A 271 -12.77 16.66 -0.23
CA ASN A 271 -13.55 17.47 -1.18
C ASN A 271 -15.08 17.56 -0.93
N VAL A 272 -15.53 17.47 0.33
CA VAL A 272 -16.97 17.47 0.72
C VAL A 272 -17.37 18.62 1.66
N GLY A 273 -16.42 19.21 2.40
CA GLY A 273 -16.67 20.31 3.35
C GLY A 273 -17.39 19.89 4.64
N CYS A 274 -17.63 20.83 5.56
CA CYS A 274 -18.15 20.53 6.91
C CYS A 274 -19.63 20.09 6.95
N GLY A 275 -20.39 20.40 5.91
CA GLY A 275 -21.79 19.97 5.74
C GLY A 275 -21.92 18.59 5.10
N VAL A 276 -20.88 17.76 5.15
CA VAL A 276 -20.91 16.39 4.61
C VAL A 276 -21.99 15.55 5.29
N ASP A 277 -22.69 14.77 4.46
CA ASP A 277 -23.57 13.68 4.82
C ASP A 277 -22.74 12.38 4.89
N LEU A 278 -22.68 11.74 6.06
CA LEU A 278 -21.91 10.51 6.26
C LEU A 278 -22.85 9.30 6.29
N HIS A 279 -22.64 8.36 5.39
CA HIS A 279 -23.35 7.09 5.35
C HIS A 279 -22.40 6.04 5.92
N VAL A 280 -22.62 5.66 7.18
CA VAL A 280 -21.67 4.84 7.94
C VAL A 280 -22.25 3.44 8.14
N ASP A 281 -21.54 2.45 7.61
CA ASP A 281 -21.70 1.04 7.93
C ASP A 281 -20.56 0.64 8.89
N THR A 282 -20.89 0.29 10.13
CA THR A 282 -19.91 -0.15 11.13
C THR A 282 -20.42 -1.34 11.92
N ASP A 283 -19.50 -2.23 12.31
CA ASP A 283 -19.77 -3.41 13.14
C ASP A 283 -19.89 -3.10 14.65
N GLY A 284 -19.83 -1.82 15.02
CA GLY A 284 -20.05 -1.36 16.39
C GLY A 284 -19.82 0.14 16.57
N PRO A 285 -19.93 0.65 17.81
CA PRO A 285 -19.84 2.07 18.09
C PRO A 285 -18.49 2.66 17.66
N MET A 286 -18.57 3.81 16.97
CA MET A 286 -17.39 4.57 16.56
C MET A 286 -17.64 6.08 16.59
N THR A 287 -16.56 6.83 16.73
CA THR A 287 -16.54 8.29 16.69
C THR A 287 -15.81 8.77 15.44
N ILE A 288 -16.42 9.70 14.70
CA ILE A 288 -15.87 10.29 13.49
C ILE A 288 -15.68 11.78 13.72
N GLU A 289 -14.43 12.24 13.73
CA GLU A 289 -14.09 13.67 13.80
C GLU A 289 -13.96 14.26 12.40
N LEU A 290 -14.59 15.41 12.15
CA LEU A 290 -14.41 16.17 10.91
C LEU A 290 -13.37 17.26 11.13
N ALA A 291 -12.15 17.02 10.65
CA ALA A 291 -11.01 17.90 10.90
C ALA A 291 -11.29 19.33 10.39
N GLY A 292 -11.04 20.31 11.26
CA GLY A 292 -11.25 21.74 10.97
C GLY A 292 -12.70 22.21 11.01
N CYS A 293 -13.66 21.33 11.35
CA CYS A 293 -15.08 21.67 11.43
C CYS A 293 -15.63 21.77 12.86
N GLY A 294 -14.87 21.33 13.88
CA GLY A 294 -15.36 21.25 15.25
C GLY A 294 -16.59 20.35 15.41
N ARG A 295 -16.77 19.38 14.51
CA ARG A 295 -17.94 18.50 14.43
C ARG A 295 -17.48 17.05 14.62
N THR A 296 -18.11 16.37 15.56
CA THR A 296 -17.90 14.97 15.85
C THR A 296 -19.22 14.23 15.69
N ILE A 297 -19.18 13.06 15.04
CA ILE A 297 -20.34 12.24 14.73
C ILE A 297 -20.16 10.88 15.40
N ALA A 298 -21.18 10.38 16.08
CA ALA A 298 -21.22 9.02 16.58
C ALA A 298 -21.99 8.14 15.58
N ALA A 299 -21.49 6.92 15.33
CA ALA A 299 -22.13 5.92 14.48
C ALA A 299 -22.07 4.54 15.14
N GLY A 300 -22.94 3.60 14.73
CA GLY A 300 -22.92 2.21 15.24
C GLY A 300 -23.41 2.03 16.68
N GLY A 301 -23.96 3.08 17.30
CA GLY A 301 -24.73 2.96 18.53
C GLY A 301 -26.17 2.57 18.20
N GLY A 302 -26.61 1.40 18.66
CA GLY A 302 -28.04 1.08 18.64
C GLY A 302 -28.83 2.10 19.46
N ALA A 303 -30.06 2.37 19.03
CA ALA A 303 -31.10 3.00 19.85
C ALA A 303 -31.48 2.11 21.06
#